data_AF-A0A0C2CTI7-F1
#
_entry.id   AF-A0A0C2CTI7-F1
#
_cell.length_a   1.000
_cell.length_b   1.000
_cell.length_c   1.000
_cell.angle_alpha   90.00
_cell.angle_beta   90.00
_cell.angle_gamma   90.00
#
_symmetry.space_group_name_H-M   'P 1'
#
loop_
_entity.id
_entity.type
_entity.pdbx_description
1 polymer ?
#
loop_
_entity_poly.entity_id
_entity_poly.type
_entity_poly.pdbx_seq_one_letter_code
_entity_poly.pdbx_strand_id
1 'polypeptide(L)'
;MRRFLYVPAFVLPSVALLAGCPVQDAPTTSLTSFMTTETDSGDGDGDGDGDGDGDGDGDGDGDGDGDGDGDGDGDGDGDGDGDGDPGPYCGDGKVDPGEECDVGNETMFCDGDCTYAVCGDGYHNMLSEQCDDGNNLSTDGCVGPCLIASCGDNFVWEGMEECDDGDMDDNDDCKNDCTVAYCGDGVVHAQDEDCDDGNMADDDACTAQCTDSFCGDGVLWQGMETCDDGNMIDTDACPTTCEPAVCGDGFVQMGVEECDDGNMNPDDFCANDCTSTGMGVFYLESFTQGQNSPAQCVAWTAFRSQVAMGGPYSTVVIRGSNDPIGVTCNGAAANTICQALGNAQTVSNVACDGRTWNVGNCGNGPEVNAQGNGVCQCTDPAYTVRPCINNLNWGGINTPTCNGPTQSMEVICG
;
A
#
# COMPACT_ATOMS: atom_id res chain seq x y z
N MET A 1 -54.14 0.88 -13.88
CA MET A 1 -53.51 1.85 -14.79
C MET A 1 -52.01 1.60 -14.74
N ARG A 2 -51.40 1.12 -15.83
CA ARG A 2 -49.99 0.72 -15.90
C ARG A 2 -49.10 1.98 -15.92
N ARG A 3 -48.12 2.06 -15.01
CA ARG A 3 -47.03 3.05 -15.08
C ARG A 3 -45.77 2.33 -15.56
N PHE A 4 -45.24 2.78 -16.69
CA PHE A 4 -43.95 2.37 -17.23
C PHE A 4 -42.83 3.04 -16.42
N LEU A 5 -41.84 2.25 -15.98
CA LEU A 5 -40.55 2.76 -15.52
C LEU A 5 -39.68 3.08 -16.73
N TYR A 6 -39.01 4.24 -16.69
CA TYR A 6 -38.06 4.72 -17.68
C TYR A 6 -36.68 4.67 -17.02
N VAL A 7 -35.73 3.92 -17.60
CA VAL A 7 -34.33 3.88 -17.17
C VAL A 7 -33.49 4.42 -18.33
N PRO A 8 -32.66 5.46 -18.16
CA PRO A 8 -31.72 5.88 -19.20
C PRO A 8 -30.42 5.08 -19.09
N ALA A 9 -29.98 4.53 -20.23
CA ALA A 9 -28.67 3.89 -20.38
C ALA A 9 -27.58 4.97 -20.54
N PHE A 10 -26.53 4.88 -19.71
CA PHE A 10 -25.31 5.66 -19.86
C PHE A 10 -24.36 4.97 -20.85
N VAL A 11 -23.88 5.74 -21.83
CA VAL A 11 -22.88 5.31 -22.82
C VAL A 11 -21.52 5.82 -22.35
N LEU A 12 -20.55 4.92 -22.17
CA LEU A 12 -19.15 5.24 -21.89
C LEU A 12 -18.41 5.57 -23.20
N PRO A 13 -17.54 6.60 -23.24
CA PRO A 13 -16.68 6.83 -24.39
C PRO A 13 -15.35 6.08 -24.28
N SER A 14 -14.96 5.45 -25.39
CA SER A 14 -13.71 4.75 -25.62
C SER A 14 -12.52 5.73 -25.69
N VAL A 15 -11.46 5.45 -24.93
CA VAL A 15 -10.18 6.16 -24.99
C VAL A 15 -9.32 5.52 -26.09
N ALA A 16 -8.96 6.30 -27.10
CA ALA A 16 -8.01 5.93 -28.15
C ALA A 16 -6.60 6.38 -27.75
N LEU A 17 -5.67 5.44 -27.64
CA LEU A 17 -4.24 5.69 -27.47
C LEU A 17 -3.62 6.15 -28.80
N LEU A 18 -3.03 7.35 -28.80
CA LEU A 18 -2.21 7.88 -29.89
C LEU A 18 -0.72 7.67 -29.53
N ALA A 19 -0.05 6.82 -30.31
CA ALA A 19 1.40 6.68 -30.30
C ALA A 19 2.05 7.77 -31.17
N GLY A 20 3.20 8.29 -30.72
CA GLY A 20 4.23 8.83 -31.60
C GLY A 20 4.90 10.12 -31.13
N CYS A 21 6.16 10.02 -30.71
CA CYS A 21 7.17 11.01 -31.07
C CYS A 21 8.59 10.37 -31.08
N PRO A 22 9.42 10.58 -32.12
CA PRO A 22 10.72 9.93 -32.28
C PRO A 22 11.87 10.82 -31.74
N VAL A 23 12.96 10.20 -31.30
CA VAL A 23 14.23 10.90 -31.02
C VAL A 23 15.38 10.20 -31.76
N GLN A 24 16.21 11.00 -32.43
CA GLN A 24 17.28 10.62 -33.35
C GLN A 24 18.65 10.40 -32.64
N ASP A 25 19.33 9.33 -33.07
CA ASP A 25 20.77 9.10 -33.33
C ASP A 25 21.91 9.46 -32.35
N ALA A 26 22.45 8.38 -31.72
CA ALA A 26 23.84 7.84 -31.78
C ALA A 26 25.06 8.60 -31.14
N PRO A 27 26.25 7.96 -30.88
CA PRO A 27 26.67 6.58 -31.20
C PRO A 27 27.55 5.79 -30.17
N THR A 28 27.86 4.52 -30.54
CA THR A 28 29.01 3.64 -30.17
C THR A 28 29.05 3.02 -28.76
N THR A 29 29.36 1.75 -28.48
CA THR A 29 30.01 0.63 -29.22
C THR A 29 29.68 -0.71 -28.55
N SER A 30 29.37 -1.72 -29.37
CA SER A 30 29.87 -3.11 -29.36
C SER A 30 30.10 -3.84 -28.03
N LEU A 31 29.37 -4.95 -27.81
CA LEU A 31 29.95 -6.31 -27.79
C LEU A 31 28.83 -7.36 -27.89
N THR A 32 29.17 -8.47 -28.53
CA THR A 32 28.33 -9.46 -29.21
C THR A 32 28.05 -10.70 -28.35
N SER A 33 26.84 -11.25 -28.43
CA SER A 33 26.57 -12.70 -28.38
C SER A 33 25.14 -12.96 -28.91
N PHE A 34 24.96 -13.25 -30.20
CA PHE A 34 24.76 -14.61 -30.77
C PHE A 34 23.68 -15.44 -30.07
N MET A 35 22.42 -15.23 -30.50
CA MET A 35 21.36 -16.22 -30.45
C MET A 35 21.12 -16.72 -31.88
N THR A 36 21.15 -18.03 -32.06
CA THR A 36 20.63 -18.69 -33.27
C THR A 36 19.21 -19.15 -33.00
N THR A 37 18.35 -18.71 -33.89
CA THR A 37 16.99 -19.14 -34.18
C THR A 37 16.86 -20.63 -34.39
N GLU A 38 15.75 -21.22 -33.95
CA GLU A 38 15.00 -22.16 -34.79
C GLU A 38 13.51 -21.85 -34.65
N THR A 39 12.88 -21.69 -35.80
CA THR A 39 11.46 -21.54 -36.03
C THR A 39 10.84 -22.92 -36.24
N ASP A 40 9.55 -23.02 -35.95
CA ASP A 40 8.51 -23.62 -36.81
C ASP A 40 7.68 -24.75 -36.17
N SER A 41 6.45 -24.36 -35.79
CA SER A 41 5.15 -24.93 -36.17
C SER A 41 4.73 -26.35 -35.79
N GLY A 42 3.57 -26.37 -35.09
CA GLY A 42 2.38 -27.19 -35.39
C GLY A 42 2.47 -28.68 -35.04
N ASP A 43 1.43 -29.38 -34.61
CA ASP A 43 0.02 -29.10 -34.39
C ASP A 43 -0.45 -30.09 -33.32
N GLY A 44 -1.47 -29.73 -32.55
CA GLY A 44 -2.13 -30.66 -31.65
C GLY A 44 -3.01 -31.65 -32.40
N ASP A 45 -3.23 -32.81 -31.80
CA ASP A 45 -4.47 -33.58 -31.83
C ASP A 45 -4.48 -34.53 -30.62
N GLY A 46 -5.61 -34.64 -29.96
CA GLY A 46 -5.80 -35.37 -28.72
C GLY A 46 -6.32 -36.80 -28.87
N ASP A 47 -6.85 -37.25 -27.73
CA ASP A 47 -7.65 -38.43 -27.41
C ASP A 47 -6.91 -39.72 -27.00
N GLY A 48 -7.19 -40.16 -25.78
CA GLY A 48 -6.84 -41.49 -25.27
C GLY A 48 -7.20 -41.71 -23.82
N ASP A 49 -8.46 -42.05 -23.54
CA ASP A 49 -8.95 -42.55 -22.25
C ASP A 49 -8.27 -43.87 -21.85
N GLY A 50 -8.05 -44.08 -20.54
CA GLY A 50 -7.60 -45.35 -20.00
C GLY A 50 -7.85 -45.47 -18.51
N ASP A 51 -9.02 -46.00 -18.13
CA ASP A 51 -9.31 -46.51 -16.79
C ASP A 51 -8.48 -47.77 -16.51
N GLY A 52 -8.00 -47.92 -15.28
CA GLY A 52 -7.31 -49.13 -14.82
C GLY A 52 -7.27 -49.24 -13.31
N ASP A 53 -8.35 -49.78 -12.72
CA ASP A 53 -8.37 -50.30 -11.34
C ASP A 53 -7.48 -51.55 -11.23
N GLY A 54 -6.84 -51.75 -10.08
CA GLY A 54 -6.07 -52.96 -9.78
C GLY A 54 -5.69 -53.09 -8.30
N ASP A 55 -6.59 -53.70 -7.55
CA ASP A 55 -6.49 -54.07 -6.13
C ASP A 55 -5.36 -55.06 -5.79
N GLY A 56 -4.84 -54.96 -4.56
CA GLY A 56 -4.97 -56.07 -3.60
C GLY A 56 -3.79 -57.04 -3.38
N ASP A 57 -3.30 -57.01 -2.12
CA ASP A 57 -2.99 -58.11 -1.20
C ASP A 57 -1.91 -59.14 -1.61
N GLY A 58 -0.93 -59.53 -0.78
CA GLY A 58 -1.03 -59.85 0.65
C GLY A 58 -0.79 -61.35 0.87
N ASP A 59 0.27 -61.66 1.62
CA ASP A 59 0.60 -62.88 2.39
C ASP A 59 0.80 -64.26 1.72
N GLY A 60 1.83 -64.98 2.18
CA GLY A 60 1.73 -66.42 2.38
C GLY A 60 3.03 -67.24 2.25
N ASP A 61 3.63 -67.59 3.38
CA ASP A 61 4.66 -68.62 3.55
C ASP A 61 4.16 -70.02 3.12
N GLY A 62 5.10 -70.85 2.64
CA GLY A 62 4.84 -72.26 2.33
C GLY A 62 6.12 -73.09 2.33
N ASP A 63 6.40 -73.71 3.49
CA ASP A 63 7.40 -74.76 3.68
C ASP A 63 7.10 -75.98 2.79
N GLY A 64 8.13 -76.50 2.15
CA GLY A 64 8.08 -77.73 1.36
C GLY A 64 9.34 -78.57 1.54
N ASP A 65 9.32 -79.43 2.56
CA ASP A 65 10.30 -80.50 2.77
C ASP A 65 10.26 -81.50 1.61
N GLY A 66 11.41 -81.67 0.96
CA GLY A 66 11.65 -82.67 -0.07
C GLY A 66 12.85 -83.54 0.27
N ASP A 67 12.63 -84.60 1.06
CA ASP A 67 13.59 -85.66 1.30
C ASP A 67 13.84 -86.44 0.00
N GLY A 68 15.04 -86.25 -0.58
CA GLY A 68 15.55 -87.01 -1.70
C GLY A 68 16.83 -87.74 -1.31
N ASP A 69 16.69 -88.95 -0.77
CA ASP A 69 17.79 -89.89 -0.56
C ASP A 69 18.39 -90.32 -1.91
N GLY A 70 19.55 -89.75 -2.24
CA GLY A 70 20.40 -90.18 -3.35
C GLY A 70 21.73 -90.70 -2.81
N ASP A 71 21.77 -92.00 -2.53
CA ASP A 71 23.02 -92.73 -2.25
C ASP A 71 23.90 -92.75 -3.51
N GLY A 72 24.92 -91.89 -3.52
CA GLY A 72 25.99 -91.87 -4.51
C GLY A 72 27.34 -92.11 -3.83
N ASP A 73 27.71 -93.37 -3.66
CA ASP A 73 29.07 -93.78 -3.29
C ASP A 73 30.03 -93.41 -4.43
N GLY A 74 30.77 -92.31 -4.24
CA GLY A 74 31.86 -91.88 -5.10
C GLY A 74 33.10 -91.59 -4.27
N ASP A 75 33.86 -92.64 -3.95
CA ASP A 75 35.23 -92.53 -3.43
C ASP A 75 36.12 -91.93 -4.53
N GLY A 76 36.29 -90.61 -4.49
CA GLY A 76 37.24 -89.86 -5.29
C GLY A 76 38.21 -89.12 -4.39
N ASP A 77 39.26 -89.80 -3.96
CA ASP A 77 40.47 -89.17 -3.42
C ASP A 77 41.16 -88.39 -4.56
N GLY A 78 40.73 -87.15 -4.76
CA GLY A 78 41.35 -86.16 -5.64
C GLY A 78 41.95 -85.03 -4.82
N ASP A 79 43.15 -85.26 -4.27
CA ASP A 79 44.03 -84.16 -3.86
C ASP A 79 44.50 -83.42 -5.12
N GLY A 80 44.26 -82.12 -5.20
CA GLY A 80 44.99 -81.25 -6.12
C GLY A 80 44.12 -80.32 -6.96
N ASP A 81 44.14 -79.06 -6.52
CA ASP A 81 43.98 -77.87 -7.35
C ASP A 81 42.56 -77.65 -7.86
N GLY A 82 41.64 -77.45 -6.90
CA GLY A 82 40.69 -76.36 -7.06
C GLY A 82 41.49 -75.05 -7.13
N ASP A 83 42.19 -74.83 -8.23
CA ASP A 83 42.25 -73.52 -8.84
C ASP A 83 40.78 -73.18 -9.02
N GLY A 84 40.19 -72.55 -7.99
CA GLY A 84 38.98 -71.78 -8.18
C GLY A 84 39.38 -70.75 -9.21
N ASP A 85 39.23 -71.12 -10.48
CA ASP A 85 39.09 -70.18 -11.57
C ASP A 85 37.92 -69.34 -11.09
N PRO A 86 38.19 -68.14 -10.55
CA PRO A 86 37.13 -67.36 -10.01
C PRO A 86 36.28 -67.03 -11.22
N GLY A 87 35.08 -67.60 -11.29
CA GLY A 87 34.11 -67.13 -12.28
C GLY A 87 33.98 -65.62 -12.13
N PRO A 88 33.70 -64.88 -13.21
CA PRO A 88 33.71 -63.43 -13.23
C PRO A 88 32.98 -62.89 -12.01
N TYR A 89 33.74 -62.32 -11.09
CA TYR A 89 33.25 -61.84 -9.81
C TYR A 89 33.81 -60.45 -9.63
N CYS A 90 32.90 -59.51 -9.43
CA CYS A 90 33.25 -58.12 -9.26
C CYS A 90 34.33 -57.94 -8.17
N GLY A 91 35.41 -57.27 -8.52
CA GLY A 91 36.49 -56.91 -7.61
C GLY A 91 37.76 -57.75 -7.75
N ASP A 92 37.99 -58.39 -8.90
CA ASP A 92 39.22 -59.15 -9.20
C ASP A 92 40.31 -58.27 -9.86
N GLY A 93 39.97 -57.02 -10.19
CA GLY A 93 40.80 -56.05 -10.87
C GLY A 93 40.86 -56.20 -12.39
N LYS A 94 39.92 -56.95 -12.99
CA LYS A 94 39.75 -57.08 -14.45
C LYS A 94 38.28 -56.93 -14.82
N VAL A 95 38.00 -56.08 -15.80
CA VAL A 95 36.65 -55.93 -16.35
C VAL A 95 36.28 -57.20 -17.14
N ASP A 96 35.45 -58.04 -16.54
CA ASP A 96 34.95 -59.28 -17.12
C ASP A 96 33.63 -59.07 -17.90
N PRO A 97 33.20 -60.04 -18.75
CA PRO A 97 31.95 -59.92 -19.50
C PRO A 97 30.72 -59.77 -18.57
N GLY A 98 30.12 -58.59 -18.56
CA GLY A 98 28.99 -58.24 -17.69
C GLY A 98 29.28 -57.11 -16.73
N GLU A 99 30.56 -56.73 -16.58
CA GLU A 99 31.01 -55.62 -15.74
C GLU A 99 31.27 -54.36 -16.58
N GLU A 100 31.05 -53.19 -15.99
CA GLU A 100 31.33 -51.89 -16.60
C GLU A 100 32.68 -51.33 -16.14
N CYS A 101 33.12 -51.72 -14.94
CA CYS A 101 34.39 -51.41 -14.32
C CYS A 101 34.79 -52.54 -13.36
N ASP A 102 36.08 -52.67 -13.03
CA ASP A 102 36.54 -53.52 -11.93
C ASP A 102 37.85 -52.94 -11.39
N VAL A 103 37.78 -52.44 -10.16
CA VAL A 103 38.89 -51.81 -9.44
C VAL A 103 39.17 -52.48 -8.09
N GLY A 104 38.61 -53.66 -7.85
CA GLY A 104 38.81 -54.44 -6.62
C GLY A 104 37.93 -54.05 -5.42
N ASN A 105 37.59 -52.76 -5.27
CA ASN A 105 36.74 -52.22 -4.21
C ASN A 105 36.00 -50.96 -4.69
N GLU A 106 35.04 -50.43 -3.94
CA GLU A 106 34.36 -49.17 -4.28
C GLU A 106 35.36 -48.01 -4.50
N THR A 107 35.16 -47.25 -5.58
CA THR A 107 35.88 -46.02 -5.89
C THR A 107 34.93 -44.95 -6.38
N MET A 108 35.41 -43.71 -6.57
CA MET A 108 34.60 -42.60 -7.12
C MET A 108 34.04 -42.84 -8.54
N PHE A 109 34.37 -43.96 -9.20
CA PHE A 109 33.96 -44.25 -10.57
C PHE A 109 33.39 -45.67 -10.74
N CYS A 110 33.34 -46.47 -9.68
CA CYS A 110 32.97 -47.88 -9.76
C CYS A 110 32.36 -48.33 -8.43
N ASP A 111 31.20 -48.95 -8.50
CA ASP A 111 30.46 -49.44 -7.35
C ASP A 111 30.95 -50.82 -6.90
N GLY A 112 30.43 -51.26 -5.75
CA GLY A 112 30.76 -52.56 -5.18
C GLY A 112 30.25 -53.76 -5.98
N ASP A 113 29.38 -53.54 -6.97
CA ASP A 113 28.84 -54.56 -7.87
C ASP A 113 29.33 -54.40 -9.33
N CYS A 114 30.33 -53.54 -9.57
CA CYS A 114 31.03 -53.36 -10.85
C CYS A 114 30.22 -52.66 -11.94
N THR A 115 29.21 -51.87 -11.56
CA THR A 115 28.64 -50.79 -12.37
C THR A 115 29.43 -49.50 -12.20
N TYR A 116 29.29 -48.58 -13.16
CA TYR A 116 29.80 -47.24 -12.97
C TYR A 116 29.03 -46.52 -11.86
N ALA A 117 29.77 -45.89 -10.94
CA ALA A 117 29.21 -45.03 -9.91
C ALA A 117 28.46 -43.85 -10.54
N VAL A 118 27.14 -43.98 -10.66
CA VAL A 118 26.26 -43.02 -11.31
C VAL A 118 25.07 -42.75 -10.41
N CYS A 119 24.86 -41.48 -10.12
CA CYS A 119 23.72 -41.07 -9.32
C CYS A 119 22.39 -41.59 -9.87
N GLY A 120 21.63 -42.28 -9.01
CA GLY A 120 20.31 -42.80 -9.32
C GLY A 120 20.32 -44.23 -9.86
N ASP A 121 21.41 -44.98 -9.70
CA ASP A 121 21.51 -46.36 -10.17
C ASP A 121 21.03 -47.40 -9.13
N GLY A 122 20.72 -46.96 -7.91
CA GLY A 122 20.27 -47.79 -6.80
C GLY A 122 21.39 -48.22 -5.86
N TYR A 123 22.63 -47.77 -6.10
CA TYR A 123 23.82 -48.10 -5.31
C TYR A 123 24.47 -46.86 -4.72
N HIS A 124 24.23 -46.63 -3.43
CA HIS A 124 24.84 -45.52 -2.72
C HIS A 124 26.37 -45.68 -2.57
N ASN A 125 27.12 -45.00 -3.44
CA ASN A 125 28.56 -45.00 -3.42
C ASN A 125 29.10 -43.92 -2.48
N MET A 126 29.42 -44.31 -1.24
CA MET A 126 29.88 -43.42 -0.16
C MET A 126 31.15 -42.58 -0.49
N LEU A 127 31.88 -42.90 -1.57
CA LEU A 127 33.06 -42.14 -2.00
C LEU A 127 32.76 -41.09 -3.07
N SER A 128 31.60 -41.17 -3.74
CA SER A 128 31.16 -40.28 -4.81
C SER A 128 29.90 -39.48 -4.44
N GLU A 129 29.02 -40.06 -3.63
CA GLU A 129 27.64 -39.64 -3.42
C GLU A 129 27.32 -39.48 -1.93
N GLN A 130 26.32 -38.66 -1.62
CA GLN A 130 25.81 -38.47 -0.26
C GLN A 130 24.51 -39.24 0.00
N CYS A 131 23.82 -39.63 -1.08
CA CYS A 131 22.62 -40.43 -1.08
C CYS A 131 22.48 -41.11 -2.47
N ASP A 132 21.64 -42.14 -2.57
CA ASP A 132 21.13 -42.68 -3.83
C ASP A 132 19.73 -43.25 -3.55
N ASP A 133 18.73 -42.78 -4.31
CA ASP A 133 17.34 -43.23 -4.23
C ASP A 133 16.87 -43.96 -5.49
N GLY A 134 17.81 -44.44 -6.31
CA GLY A 134 17.56 -45.28 -7.46
C GLY A 134 16.93 -44.59 -8.66
N ASN A 135 16.96 -43.26 -8.71
CA ASN A 135 16.55 -42.49 -9.89
C ASN A 135 17.26 -41.12 -10.00
N ASN A 136 17.00 -40.37 -11.08
CA ASN A 136 17.61 -39.05 -11.34
C ASN A 136 16.61 -37.89 -11.23
N LEU A 137 15.50 -38.06 -10.51
CA LEU A 137 14.63 -36.96 -10.15
C LEU A 137 15.35 -36.14 -9.07
N SER A 138 15.06 -34.84 -9.03
CA SER A 138 15.56 -33.97 -7.96
C SER A 138 14.47 -33.60 -6.96
N THR A 139 13.25 -34.13 -7.13
CA THR A 139 12.07 -33.77 -6.35
C THR A 139 11.73 -34.82 -5.30
N ASP A 140 12.71 -35.67 -4.96
CA ASP A 140 12.64 -36.74 -3.97
C ASP A 140 13.87 -36.70 -3.03
N GLY A 141 14.30 -37.84 -2.48
CA GLY A 141 15.27 -37.85 -1.38
C GLY A 141 16.69 -37.45 -1.79
N CYS A 142 16.98 -37.48 -3.09
CA CYS A 142 18.24 -37.04 -3.67
C CYS A 142 18.02 -36.01 -4.78
N VAL A 143 18.93 -35.04 -4.89
CA VAL A 143 19.00 -34.15 -6.05
C VAL A 143 20.03 -34.64 -7.05
N GLY A 144 19.91 -34.25 -8.33
CA GLY A 144 20.69 -34.75 -9.48
C GLY A 144 22.24 -34.91 -9.37
N PRO A 145 22.97 -34.23 -8.47
CA PRO A 145 24.37 -34.59 -8.13
C PRO A 145 24.54 -35.60 -6.98
N CYS A 146 23.50 -36.37 -6.63
CA CYS A 146 23.43 -37.27 -5.47
C CYS A 146 23.84 -36.59 -4.17
N LEU A 147 23.26 -35.38 -4.00
CA LEU A 147 23.24 -34.66 -2.74
C LEU A 147 21.89 -34.94 -2.08
N ILE A 148 21.89 -35.00 -0.75
CA ILE A 148 20.65 -35.11 0.01
C ILE A 148 19.83 -33.85 -0.27
N ALA A 149 18.55 -34.03 -0.61
CA ALA A 149 17.62 -32.92 -0.80
C ALA A 149 17.51 -32.09 0.48
N SER A 150 17.49 -30.77 0.33
CA SER A 150 17.41 -29.85 1.46
C SER A 150 16.78 -28.53 1.05
N CYS A 151 15.92 -28.01 1.92
CA CYS A 151 15.43 -26.64 1.86
C CYS A 151 16.50 -25.61 1.44
N GLY A 152 16.19 -24.85 0.40
CA GLY A 152 17.04 -23.86 -0.22
C GLY A 152 17.92 -24.39 -1.36
N ASP A 153 17.65 -25.58 -1.89
CA ASP A 153 18.46 -26.19 -2.96
C ASP A 153 17.90 -25.99 -4.38
N ASN A 154 16.79 -25.26 -4.51
CA ASN A 154 15.98 -24.99 -5.70
C ASN A 154 15.10 -26.17 -6.16
N PHE A 155 14.99 -27.24 -5.37
CA PHE A 155 14.14 -28.38 -5.69
C PHE A 155 13.21 -28.72 -4.53
N VAL A 156 11.91 -28.81 -4.82
CA VAL A 156 10.92 -29.20 -3.81
C VAL A 156 10.91 -30.71 -3.66
N TRP A 157 11.24 -31.21 -2.47
CA TRP A 157 11.07 -32.63 -2.14
C TRP A 157 9.58 -32.96 -1.91
N GLU A 158 8.96 -33.62 -2.89
CA GLU A 158 7.54 -33.97 -2.87
C GLU A 158 7.15 -34.75 -1.60
N GLY A 159 6.23 -34.17 -0.83
CA GLY A 159 5.69 -34.77 0.39
C GLY A 159 6.53 -34.54 1.65
N MET A 160 7.69 -33.89 1.55
CA MET A 160 8.46 -33.40 2.70
C MET A 160 8.53 -31.88 2.76
N GLU A 161 8.59 -31.19 1.62
CA GLU A 161 8.68 -29.74 1.50
C GLU A 161 7.44 -29.19 0.77
N GLU A 162 6.92 -28.05 1.23
CA GLU A 162 5.78 -27.37 0.59
C GLU A 162 6.23 -26.35 -0.46
N CYS A 163 7.45 -25.82 -0.30
CA CYS A 163 8.11 -24.86 -1.18
C CYS A 163 9.63 -25.03 -1.10
N ASP A 164 10.35 -24.43 -2.04
CA ASP A 164 11.80 -24.20 -2.01
C ASP A 164 12.10 -23.05 -2.99
N ASP A 165 12.66 -21.95 -2.51
CA ASP A 165 13.02 -20.76 -3.31
C ASP A 165 14.53 -20.63 -3.57
N GLY A 166 15.30 -21.65 -3.18
CA GLY A 166 16.71 -21.76 -3.51
C GLY A 166 17.66 -20.99 -2.60
N ASP A 167 17.18 -20.47 -1.46
CA ASP A 167 18.06 -19.95 -0.42
C ASP A 167 17.57 -20.25 1.01
N MET A 168 18.11 -19.52 1.99
CA MET A 168 17.82 -19.74 3.42
C MET A 168 17.51 -18.41 4.12
N ASP A 169 16.83 -17.51 3.40
CA ASP A 169 16.15 -16.35 3.95
C ASP A 169 14.77 -16.80 4.49
N ASP A 170 14.29 -16.14 5.54
CA ASP A 170 12.93 -16.41 6.08
C ASP A 170 11.94 -15.32 5.62
N ASN A 171 12.41 -14.31 4.87
CA ASN A 171 11.63 -13.10 4.55
C ASN A 171 11.15 -13.06 3.08
N ASP A 172 11.16 -14.19 2.39
CA ASP A 172 10.71 -14.40 1.02
C ASP A 172 9.70 -15.56 0.94
N ASP A 173 9.48 -16.09 -0.26
CA ASP A 173 8.30 -16.89 -0.59
C ASP A 173 8.29 -18.25 0.16
N CYS A 174 9.45 -18.73 0.63
CA CYS A 174 9.60 -19.97 1.37
C CYS A 174 10.39 -19.80 2.67
N LYS A 175 9.88 -20.34 3.78
CA LYS A 175 10.62 -20.33 5.05
C LYS A 175 11.78 -21.32 5.03
N ASN A 176 12.75 -21.11 5.92
CA ASN A 176 13.85 -22.03 6.19
C ASN A 176 13.44 -23.43 6.68
N ASP A 177 12.16 -23.61 7.05
CA ASP A 177 11.59 -24.93 7.38
C ASP A 177 10.77 -25.55 6.24
N CYS A 178 10.86 -24.97 5.04
CA CYS A 178 10.20 -25.41 3.81
C CYS A 178 8.67 -25.46 3.90
N THR A 179 8.11 -24.58 4.73
CA THR A 179 6.69 -24.25 4.72
C THR A 179 6.47 -22.92 4.02
N VAL A 180 5.31 -22.78 3.38
CA VAL A 180 5.00 -21.56 2.63
C VAL A 180 4.90 -20.37 3.58
N ALA A 181 5.42 -19.22 3.16
CA ALA A 181 5.14 -17.93 3.78
C ALA A 181 3.63 -17.66 3.83
N TYR A 182 3.11 -17.12 4.94
CA TYR A 182 1.70 -16.75 5.01
C TYR A 182 1.42 -15.61 5.97
N CYS A 183 0.42 -14.82 5.62
CA CYS A 183 -0.03 -13.71 6.43
C CYS A 183 -0.39 -14.11 7.86
N GLY A 184 0.20 -13.40 8.83
CA GLY A 184 0.00 -13.60 10.25
C GLY A 184 0.97 -14.60 10.90
N ASP A 185 2.10 -14.90 10.26
CA ASP A 185 3.12 -15.79 10.81
C ASP A 185 4.22 -15.07 11.63
N GLY A 186 4.19 -13.74 11.62
CA GLY A 186 5.10 -12.86 12.36
C GLY A 186 6.30 -12.37 11.54
N VAL A 187 6.36 -12.69 10.25
CA VAL A 187 7.44 -12.29 9.34
C VAL A 187 6.85 -11.54 8.15
N VAL A 188 7.49 -10.44 7.76
CA VAL A 188 7.01 -9.63 6.62
C VAL A 188 7.72 -10.11 5.35
N HIS A 189 6.95 -10.73 4.46
CA HIS A 189 7.44 -11.19 3.15
C HIS A 189 7.27 -10.07 2.12
N ALA A 190 8.30 -9.24 1.96
CA ALA A 190 8.18 -7.93 1.30
C ALA A 190 7.75 -7.93 -0.18
N GLN A 191 7.67 -9.11 -0.83
CA GLN A 191 7.15 -9.22 -2.19
C GLN A 191 5.65 -9.54 -2.25
N ASP A 192 5.09 -10.12 -1.18
CA ASP A 192 3.70 -10.56 -1.10
C ASP A 192 2.86 -9.79 -0.07
N GLU A 193 3.52 -9.19 0.94
CA GLU A 193 2.87 -8.60 2.11
C GLU A 193 3.44 -7.21 2.44
N ASP A 194 2.56 -6.26 2.74
CA ASP A 194 2.97 -4.90 3.15
C ASP A 194 3.31 -4.85 4.66
N CYS A 195 2.69 -5.74 5.45
CA CYS A 195 2.85 -5.87 6.89
C CYS A 195 2.59 -7.31 7.34
N ASP A 196 2.98 -7.62 8.58
CA ASP A 196 2.59 -8.83 9.31
C ASP A 196 2.71 -8.51 10.82
N ASP A 197 1.67 -8.76 11.59
CA ASP A 197 1.66 -8.56 13.05
C ASP A 197 1.52 -9.85 13.87
N GLY A 198 1.73 -10.99 13.22
CA GLY A 198 1.74 -12.32 13.81
C GLY A 198 0.36 -12.90 14.07
N ASN A 199 -0.69 -12.32 13.47
CA ASN A 199 -2.03 -12.88 13.52
C ASN A 199 -2.90 -12.47 12.30
N MET A 200 -4.18 -12.86 12.33
CA MET A 200 -5.13 -12.69 11.22
C MET A 200 -6.35 -11.88 11.65
N ALA A 201 -6.18 -10.95 12.60
CA ALA A 201 -7.20 -9.99 12.95
C ALA A 201 -7.18 -8.83 11.94
N ASP A 202 -8.34 -8.22 11.72
CA ASP A 202 -8.42 -7.02 10.86
C ASP A 202 -8.36 -5.73 11.69
N ASP A 203 -8.40 -5.84 13.03
CA ASP A 203 -8.58 -4.71 13.95
C ASP A 203 -7.32 -4.34 14.74
N ASP A 204 -6.16 -4.74 14.24
CA ASP A 204 -4.82 -4.41 14.75
C ASP A 204 -3.91 -3.87 13.64
N ALA A 205 -2.59 -4.05 13.76
CA ALA A 205 -1.63 -3.28 12.97
C ALA A 205 -1.58 -3.70 11.51
N CYS A 206 -1.98 -4.94 11.24
CA CYS A 206 -2.00 -5.52 9.92
C CYS A 206 -3.31 -6.27 9.71
N THR A 207 -3.97 -6.04 8.58
CA THR A 207 -5.21 -6.77 8.29
C THR A 207 -4.95 -8.24 7.98
N ALA A 208 -5.99 -9.08 7.99
CA ALA A 208 -5.91 -10.49 7.58
C ALA A 208 -5.60 -10.69 6.09
N GLN A 209 -5.41 -9.61 5.32
CA GLN A 209 -4.95 -9.62 3.93
C GLN A 209 -3.53 -9.03 3.79
N CYS A 210 -2.82 -8.85 4.91
CA CYS A 210 -1.47 -8.33 4.97
C CYS A 210 -1.28 -6.96 4.33
N THR A 211 -2.31 -6.12 4.49
CA THR A 211 -2.26 -4.69 4.19
C THR A 211 -2.29 -3.88 5.47
N ASP A 212 -1.51 -2.80 5.51
CA ASP A 212 -1.48 -1.87 6.65
C ASP A 212 -2.88 -1.38 7.01
N SER A 213 -3.20 -1.39 8.30
CA SER A 213 -4.43 -0.76 8.82
C SER A 213 -4.30 0.76 8.83
N PHE A 214 -5.35 1.47 8.42
CA PHE A 214 -5.33 2.93 8.41
C PHE A 214 -6.72 3.56 8.59
N CYS A 215 -6.73 4.76 9.16
CA CYS A 215 -7.93 5.57 9.31
C CYS A 215 -8.70 5.73 7.99
N GLY A 216 -9.97 5.36 7.98
CA GLY A 216 -10.86 5.43 6.83
C GLY A 216 -10.88 4.18 5.96
N ASP A 217 -10.36 3.04 6.44
CA ASP A 217 -10.42 1.75 5.73
C ASP A 217 -11.70 0.94 6.02
N GLY A 218 -12.48 1.36 7.02
CA GLY A 218 -13.75 0.76 7.41
C GLY A 218 -13.64 -0.17 8.62
N VAL A 219 -12.45 -0.34 9.21
CA VAL A 219 -12.17 -1.26 10.30
C VAL A 219 -11.50 -0.52 11.45
N LEU A 220 -12.02 -0.71 12.67
CA LEU A 220 -11.51 0.00 13.83
C LEU A 220 -10.18 -0.59 14.33
N TRP A 221 -9.06 0.08 14.11
CA TRP A 221 -7.75 -0.31 14.66
C TRP A 221 -7.67 -0.10 16.17
N GLN A 222 -7.86 -1.18 16.93
CA GLN A 222 -7.99 -1.18 18.38
C GLN A 222 -6.79 -0.52 19.08
N GLY A 223 -7.06 0.58 19.78
CA GLY A 223 -6.08 1.26 20.62
C GLY A 223 -5.18 2.24 19.88
N MET A 224 -5.26 2.33 18.55
CA MET A 224 -4.64 3.38 17.74
C MET A 224 -5.65 4.42 17.26
N GLU A 225 -6.89 4.00 16.99
CA GLU A 225 -8.00 4.88 16.67
C GLU A 225 -9.24 4.59 17.51
N THR A 226 -10.14 5.57 17.53
CA THR A 226 -11.37 5.53 18.35
C THR A 226 -12.65 5.53 17.52
N CYS A 227 -12.53 5.88 16.24
CA CYS A 227 -13.56 5.78 15.22
C CYS A 227 -12.92 5.39 13.89
N ASP A 228 -13.73 4.80 13.00
CA ASP A 228 -13.46 4.64 11.58
C ASP A 228 -14.82 4.61 10.87
N ASP A 229 -14.97 5.37 9.79
CA ASP A 229 -16.21 5.39 9.00
C ASP A 229 -16.03 5.02 7.52
N GLY A 230 -14.87 4.45 7.18
CA GLY A 230 -14.53 3.95 5.86
C GLY A 230 -14.27 5.03 4.82
N ASN A 231 -13.95 6.26 5.25
CA ASN A 231 -13.61 7.33 4.34
C ASN A 231 -12.62 8.35 4.96
N MET A 232 -12.17 9.31 4.15
CA MET A 232 -11.18 10.34 4.53
C MET A 232 -11.76 11.77 4.45
N ILE A 233 -12.99 11.98 4.94
CA ILE A 233 -13.71 13.25 4.87
C ILE A 233 -13.79 13.87 6.27
N ASP A 234 -13.14 15.00 6.49
CA ASP A 234 -13.12 15.66 7.81
C ASP A 234 -14.46 16.26 8.28
N THR A 235 -15.53 16.17 7.48
CA THR A 235 -16.83 16.83 7.76
C THR A 235 -17.93 15.86 8.21
N ASP A 236 -17.57 14.63 8.58
CA ASP A 236 -18.45 13.62 9.14
C ASP A 236 -18.01 13.23 10.56
N ALA A 237 -18.59 12.13 11.09
CA ALA A 237 -18.41 11.75 12.48
C ALA A 237 -17.00 11.23 12.79
N CYS A 238 -16.22 10.84 11.77
CA CYS A 238 -14.86 10.35 11.95
C CYS A 238 -13.90 11.03 10.95
N PRO A 239 -13.29 12.16 11.35
CA PRO A 239 -12.32 12.87 10.52
C PRO A 239 -11.08 12.02 10.26
N THR A 240 -10.24 12.51 9.34
CA THR A 240 -8.96 11.86 8.98
C THR A 240 -7.96 11.75 10.14
N THR A 241 -8.26 12.34 11.29
CA THR A 241 -7.49 12.20 12.53
C THR A 241 -7.83 10.94 13.33
N CYS A 242 -8.93 10.23 12.99
CA CYS A 242 -9.39 9.01 13.68
C CYS A 242 -9.63 9.14 15.20
N GLU A 243 -9.88 10.38 15.57
CA GLU A 243 -10.48 10.79 16.83
C GLU A 243 -11.89 11.27 16.51
N PRO A 244 -12.88 11.04 17.38
CA PRO A 244 -14.25 11.42 17.06
C PRO A 244 -14.28 12.93 16.92
N ALA A 245 -14.94 13.42 15.88
CA ALA A 245 -15.00 14.86 15.65
C ALA A 245 -15.59 15.59 16.88
N VAL A 246 -14.98 16.72 17.24
CA VAL A 246 -15.30 17.47 18.46
C VAL A 246 -15.52 18.93 18.15
N CYS A 247 -16.44 19.53 18.90
CA CYS A 247 -16.64 20.97 18.83
C CYS A 247 -15.34 21.75 19.08
N GLY A 248 -15.03 22.68 18.18
CA GLY A 248 -13.82 23.49 18.16
C GLY A 248 -12.64 22.84 17.43
N ASP A 249 -12.85 21.81 16.60
CA ASP A 249 -11.79 21.16 15.81
C ASP A 249 -11.55 21.84 14.44
N GLY A 250 -12.41 22.77 14.06
CA GLY A 250 -12.32 23.56 12.83
C GLY A 250 -13.17 23.03 11.68
N PHE A 251 -13.89 21.92 11.87
CA PHE A 251 -14.74 21.31 10.86
C PHE A 251 -16.20 21.34 11.31
N VAL A 252 -17.12 21.61 10.38
CA VAL A 252 -18.56 21.56 10.67
C VAL A 252 -19.11 20.23 10.18
N GLN A 253 -19.50 19.38 11.11
CA GLN A 253 -20.13 18.09 10.84
C GLN A 253 -21.61 18.23 10.51
N MET A 254 -21.95 17.80 9.29
CA MET A 254 -23.34 17.88 8.84
C MET A 254 -24.28 16.99 9.67
N GLY A 255 -25.18 17.64 10.41
CA GLY A 255 -26.23 16.95 11.18
C GLY A 255 -25.82 16.56 12.60
N VAL A 256 -24.58 16.82 12.99
CA VAL A 256 -24.09 16.66 14.38
C VAL A 256 -23.97 18.02 15.06
N GLU A 257 -23.36 19.01 14.39
CA GLU A 257 -23.19 20.38 14.91
C GLU A 257 -23.76 21.47 14.00
N GLU A 258 -24.10 22.61 14.60
CA GLU A 258 -24.63 23.78 13.89
C GLU A 258 -23.53 24.75 13.44
N CYS A 259 -22.37 24.70 14.09
CA CYS A 259 -21.19 25.52 13.83
C CYS A 259 -19.94 24.81 14.38
N ASP A 260 -18.77 25.30 13.96
CA ASP A 260 -17.46 25.03 14.57
C ASP A 260 -16.56 26.20 14.17
N ASP A 261 -15.86 26.81 15.13
CA ASP A 261 -14.94 27.93 14.90
C ASP A 261 -13.51 27.65 15.34
N GLY A 262 -13.14 26.37 15.40
CA GLY A 262 -11.78 25.90 15.63
C GLY A 262 -11.24 26.20 17.02
N ASN A 263 -12.12 26.51 17.98
CA ASN A 263 -11.73 26.78 19.35
C ASN A 263 -12.86 26.50 20.37
N MET A 264 -12.58 26.65 21.67
CA MET A 264 -13.50 26.35 22.78
C MET A 264 -13.83 27.59 23.63
N ASN A 265 -13.94 28.76 22.99
CA ASN A 265 -14.28 30.02 23.63
C ASN A 265 -15.78 30.31 23.49
N PRO A 266 -16.60 30.17 24.54
CA PRO A 266 -18.06 30.25 24.41
C PRO A 266 -18.61 31.67 24.10
N ASP A 267 -17.74 32.69 24.10
CA ASP A 267 -18.09 34.09 23.86
C ASP A 267 -17.85 34.54 22.40
N ASP A 268 -17.67 33.61 21.47
CA ASP A 268 -17.62 33.85 20.02
C ASP A 268 -18.81 33.20 19.27
N PHE A 269 -18.68 32.93 17.97
CA PHE A 269 -19.82 32.51 17.13
C PHE A 269 -20.32 31.11 17.46
N CYS A 270 -19.42 30.23 17.89
CA CYS A 270 -19.77 28.87 18.23
C CYS A 270 -19.62 28.65 19.73
N ALA A 271 -20.75 28.37 20.40
CA ALA A 271 -20.67 27.96 21.79
C ALA A 271 -19.92 26.62 21.89
N ASN A 272 -19.34 26.34 23.05
CA ASN A 272 -18.62 25.08 23.30
C ASN A 272 -19.51 23.82 23.20
N ASP A 273 -20.81 23.98 23.02
CA ASP A 273 -21.77 22.91 22.73
C ASP A 273 -22.17 22.85 21.25
N CYS A 274 -21.44 23.55 20.39
CA CYS A 274 -21.59 23.58 18.95
C CYS A 274 -22.96 24.05 18.45
N THR A 275 -23.59 24.88 19.29
CA THR A 275 -24.75 25.67 18.93
C THR A 275 -24.31 27.06 18.47
N SER A 276 -24.94 27.56 17.42
CA SER A 276 -24.67 28.91 16.95
C SER A 276 -25.11 29.92 18.00
N THR A 277 -24.20 30.78 18.45
CA THR A 277 -24.55 31.91 19.34
C THR A 277 -25.35 33.00 18.59
N GLY A 278 -25.57 32.83 17.29
CA GLY A 278 -26.33 33.75 16.45
C GLY A 278 -25.58 35.03 16.08
N MET A 279 -24.25 35.07 16.23
CA MET A 279 -23.42 36.26 15.98
C MET A 279 -22.90 36.43 14.55
N GLY A 280 -23.20 35.51 13.63
CA GLY A 280 -22.82 35.60 12.21
C GLY A 280 -21.47 34.98 11.85
N VAL A 281 -21.14 34.96 10.56
CA VAL A 281 -19.86 34.44 10.04
C VAL A 281 -18.75 35.45 10.36
N PHE A 282 -17.60 35.02 10.89
CA PHE A 282 -16.50 35.92 11.24
C PHE A 282 -15.13 35.46 10.73
N TYR A 283 -14.20 36.41 10.72
CA TYR A 283 -12.80 36.22 10.41
C TYR A 283 -12.00 36.89 11.52
N LEU A 284 -11.07 36.19 12.16
CA LEU A 284 -10.16 36.74 13.17
C LEU A 284 -8.75 36.20 12.91
N GLU A 285 -7.80 37.10 12.68
CA GLU A 285 -6.42 36.72 12.42
C GLU A 285 -5.42 37.70 13.02
N SER A 286 -4.23 37.21 13.33
CA SER A 286 -3.11 38.02 13.81
C SER A 286 -2.14 38.38 12.68
N PHE A 287 -1.73 39.65 12.64
CA PHE A 287 -0.83 40.20 11.63
C PHE A 287 0.41 40.77 12.28
N THR A 288 1.57 40.49 11.70
CA THR A 288 2.87 40.95 12.20
C THR A 288 3.44 42.03 11.29
N GLN A 289 3.87 43.15 11.86
CA GLN A 289 4.50 44.24 11.11
C GLN A 289 5.74 43.72 10.36
N GLY A 290 5.88 44.13 9.09
CA GLY A 290 7.01 43.72 8.25
C GLY A 290 6.90 42.31 7.66
N GLN A 291 5.78 41.59 7.87
CA GLN A 291 5.50 40.30 7.25
C GLN A 291 4.37 40.41 6.20
N ASN A 292 4.42 39.53 5.20
CA ASN A 292 3.27 39.24 4.35
C ASN A 292 2.29 38.31 5.10
N SER A 293 1.12 38.06 4.50
CA SER A 293 0.01 37.38 5.18
C SER A 293 -0.60 36.22 4.38
N PRO A 294 0.21 35.21 3.96
CA PRO A 294 -0.30 34.09 3.16
C PRO A 294 -1.28 33.20 3.93
N ALA A 295 -1.00 32.85 5.19
CA ALA A 295 -1.89 32.04 6.02
C ALA A 295 -3.23 32.75 6.27
N GLN A 296 -3.18 34.03 6.61
CA GLN A 296 -4.35 34.87 6.81
C GLN A 296 -5.17 35.02 5.52
N CYS A 297 -4.53 34.95 4.34
CA CYS A 297 -5.25 34.95 3.06
C CYS A 297 -6.01 33.64 2.83
N VAL A 298 -5.48 32.50 3.26
CA VAL A 298 -6.20 31.21 3.23
C VAL A 298 -7.44 31.30 4.12
N ALA A 299 -7.27 31.72 5.38
CA ALA A 299 -8.37 31.94 6.32
C ALA A 299 -9.42 32.94 5.79
N TRP A 300 -8.98 34.04 5.16
CA TRP A 300 -9.86 35.03 4.55
C TRP A 300 -10.69 34.45 3.40
N THR A 301 -10.11 33.53 2.63
CA THR A 301 -10.80 32.86 1.52
C THR A 301 -11.86 31.88 2.04
N ALA A 302 -11.55 31.14 3.11
CA ALA A 302 -12.49 30.26 3.80
C ALA A 302 -13.67 31.06 4.38
N PHE A 303 -13.37 32.08 5.18
CA PHE A 303 -14.37 33.02 5.73
C PHE A 303 -15.31 33.55 4.65
N ARG A 304 -14.77 34.05 3.54
CA ARG A 304 -15.59 34.62 2.47
C ARG A 304 -16.48 33.59 1.77
N SER A 305 -16.02 32.35 1.64
CA SER A 305 -16.84 31.28 1.08
C SER A 305 -18.05 31.01 1.96
N GLN A 306 -17.88 30.99 3.28
CA GLN A 306 -18.99 30.89 4.24
C GLN A 306 -19.93 32.11 4.14
N VAL A 307 -19.37 33.34 4.07
CA VAL A 307 -20.17 34.56 3.92
C VAL A 307 -21.02 34.53 2.64
N ALA A 308 -20.49 34.02 1.53
CA ALA A 308 -21.18 33.94 0.24
C ALA A 308 -22.37 32.96 0.26
N MET A 309 -22.26 31.88 1.05
CA MET A 309 -23.31 30.87 1.19
C MET A 309 -24.39 31.26 2.21
N GLY A 310 -24.06 32.16 3.15
CA GLY A 310 -24.96 32.61 4.21
C GLY A 310 -25.81 33.86 3.87
N GLY A 311 -26.31 34.49 4.93
CA GLY A 311 -27.15 35.70 4.89
C GLY A 311 -28.66 35.40 4.88
N PRO A 312 -29.52 36.44 4.90
CA PRO A 312 -29.19 37.85 4.85
C PRO A 312 -28.53 38.37 6.15
N TYR A 313 -27.56 39.27 6.01
CA TYR A 313 -26.85 39.86 7.14
C TYR A 313 -27.49 41.16 7.60
N SER A 314 -27.73 41.28 8.89
CA SER A 314 -28.26 42.48 9.55
C SER A 314 -27.17 43.39 10.11
N THR A 315 -25.95 42.89 10.27
CA THR A 315 -24.80 43.60 10.84
C THR A 315 -23.50 43.24 10.15
N VAL A 316 -22.59 44.21 10.04
CA VAL A 316 -21.18 43.97 9.70
C VAL A 316 -20.30 44.76 10.63
N VAL A 317 -19.29 44.12 11.20
CA VAL A 317 -18.36 44.70 12.18
C VAL A 317 -16.93 44.57 11.66
N ILE A 318 -16.12 45.61 11.82
CA ILE A 318 -14.66 45.54 11.71
C ILE A 318 -14.05 46.04 13.02
N ARG A 319 -13.30 45.19 13.72
CA ARG A 319 -12.63 45.51 14.98
C ARG A 319 -11.27 44.82 15.08
N GLY A 320 -10.53 45.04 16.16
CA GLY A 320 -9.20 44.44 16.32
C GLY A 320 -8.50 44.87 17.60
N SER A 321 -7.28 44.38 17.83
CA SER A 321 -6.56 44.61 19.09
C SER A 321 -6.29 46.09 19.42
N ASN A 322 -6.21 46.97 18.40
CA ASN A 322 -5.98 48.41 18.58
C ASN A 322 -7.28 49.22 18.75
N ASP A 323 -8.42 48.64 18.39
CA ASP A 323 -9.75 49.20 18.65
C ASP A 323 -10.75 48.05 18.83
N PRO A 324 -10.90 47.56 20.08
CA PRO A 324 -11.79 46.44 20.38
C PRO A 324 -13.27 46.75 20.19
N ILE A 325 -13.66 48.04 20.19
CA ILE A 325 -15.05 48.45 19.90
C ILE A 325 -15.28 48.37 18.39
N GLY A 326 -14.32 48.87 17.61
CA GLY A 326 -14.36 48.83 16.17
C GLY A 326 -15.47 49.68 15.57
N VAL A 327 -15.90 49.28 14.38
CA VAL A 327 -16.93 49.97 13.59
C VAL A 327 -17.98 48.99 13.14
N THR A 328 -19.23 49.42 13.23
CA THR A 328 -20.38 48.58 12.88
C THR A 328 -21.20 49.29 11.81
N CYS A 329 -21.76 48.50 10.91
CA CYS A 329 -22.82 48.89 10.01
C CYS A 329 -24.03 47.98 10.25
N ASN A 330 -25.20 48.57 10.47
CA ASN A 330 -26.45 47.88 10.76
C ASN A 330 -27.46 48.02 9.61
N GLY A 331 -28.35 47.04 9.50
CA GLY A 331 -29.47 47.02 8.56
C GLY A 331 -29.09 46.54 7.16
N ALA A 332 -29.90 46.90 6.16
CA ALA A 332 -29.79 46.36 4.80
C ALA A 332 -28.44 46.66 4.10
N ALA A 333 -27.74 47.72 4.52
CA ALA A 333 -26.41 48.03 4.03
C ALA A 333 -25.38 46.97 4.44
N ALA A 334 -25.52 46.35 5.63
CA ALA A 334 -24.67 45.28 6.08
C ALA A 334 -24.74 44.06 5.15
N ASN A 335 -25.96 43.63 4.79
CA ASN A 335 -26.15 42.56 3.80
C ASN A 335 -25.45 42.87 2.48
N THR A 336 -25.54 44.12 2.02
CA THR A 336 -24.90 44.53 0.76
C THR A 336 -23.38 44.42 0.84
N ILE A 337 -22.78 44.82 1.96
CA ILE A 337 -21.33 44.76 2.20
C ILE A 337 -20.87 43.31 2.32
N CYS A 338 -21.53 42.50 3.15
CA CYS A 338 -21.16 41.11 3.39
C CYS A 338 -21.34 40.24 2.14
N GLN A 339 -22.47 40.37 1.43
CA GLN A 339 -22.68 39.62 0.19
C GLN A 339 -21.67 40.02 -0.89
N ALA A 340 -21.32 41.31 -0.99
CA ALA A 340 -20.26 41.75 -1.90
C ALA A 340 -18.89 41.17 -1.50
N LEU A 341 -18.60 41.12 -0.20
CA LEU A 341 -17.37 40.55 0.32
C LEU A 341 -17.28 39.05 0.05
N GLY A 342 -18.31 38.27 0.38
CA GLY A 342 -18.36 36.83 0.10
C GLY A 342 -18.15 36.55 -1.40
N ASN A 343 -18.90 37.24 -2.26
CA ASN A 343 -18.90 37.00 -3.71
C ASN A 343 -17.79 37.71 -4.50
N ALA A 344 -16.80 38.35 -3.84
CA ALA A 344 -15.75 39.14 -4.49
C ALA A 344 -16.28 40.26 -5.42
N GLN A 345 -17.45 40.82 -5.10
CA GLN A 345 -18.07 41.86 -5.91
C GLN A 345 -17.59 43.24 -5.44
N THR A 346 -17.39 44.13 -6.41
CA THR A 346 -17.05 45.52 -6.10
C THR A 346 -18.31 46.30 -5.75
N VAL A 347 -18.36 46.83 -4.53
CA VAL A 347 -19.32 47.86 -4.12
C VAL A 347 -18.54 49.04 -3.55
N SER A 348 -18.98 50.25 -3.89
CA SER A 348 -18.29 51.47 -3.46
C SER A 348 -19.26 52.48 -2.93
N ASN A 349 -18.79 53.26 -1.97
CA ASN A 349 -19.53 54.34 -1.34
C ASN A 349 -20.84 53.92 -0.66
N VAL A 350 -20.87 52.74 -0.03
CA VAL A 350 -22.04 52.27 0.73
C VAL A 350 -22.11 53.05 2.04
N ALA A 351 -23.05 53.99 2.16
CA ALA A 351 -23.26 54.76 3.36
C ALA A 351 -23.94 53.92 4.45
N CYS A 352 -23.32 53.79 5.63
CA CYS A 352 -23.86 53.05 6.75
C CYS A 352 -23.30 53.54 8.09
N ASP A 353 -24.18 53.79 9.07
CA ASP A 353 -23.84 54.25 10.43
C ASP A 353 -22.80 55.37 10.50
N GLY A 354 -22.98 56.38 9.63
CA GLY A 354 -22.11 57.55 9.59
C GLY A 354 -20.75 57.34 8.90
N ARG A 355 -20.53 56.14 8.33
CA ARG A 355 -19.34 55.77 7.58
C ARG A 355 -19.68 55.43 6.14
N THR A 356 -18.65 55.39 5.32
CA THR A 356 -18.72 54.98 3.93
C THR A 356 -17.90 53.71 3.76
N TRP A 357 -18.54 52.66 3.27
CA TRP A 357 -17.97 51.34 3.14
C TRP A 357 -17.69 51.01 1.68
N ASN A 358 -16.60 50.27 1.46
CA ASN A 358 -16.22 49.79 0.15
C ASN A 358 -15.76 48.34 0.25
N VAL A 359 -16.11 47.55 -0.76
CA VAL A 359 -15.59 46.20 -0.98
C VAL A 359 -15.10 46.13 -2.41
N GLY A 360 -13.96 45.48 -2.65
CA GLY A 360 -13.51 45.18 -4.01
C GLY A 360 -12.11 44.59 -4.02
N ASN A 361 -11.67 44.15 -5.19
CA ASN A 361 -10.40 43.44 -5.30
C ASN A 361 -9.18 44.34 -5.11
N CYS A 362 -8.27 43.87 -4.26
CA CYS A 362 -6.96 44.45 -4.05
C CYS A 362 -5.85 43.40 -3.97
N GLY A 363 -5.00 43.34 -4.99
CA GLY A 363 -4.07 42.23 -5.15
C GLY A 363 -4.82 40.96 -5.54
N ASN A 364 -4.61 39.87 -4.78
CA ASN A 364 -5.16 38.55 -5.11
C ASN A 364 -6.50 38.24 -4.43
N GLY A 365 -7.11 39.20 -3.72
CA GLY A 365 -8.42 39.02 -3.10
C GLY A 365 -9.11 40.33 -2.76
N PRO A 366 -10.36 40.28 -2.29
CA PRO A 366 -11.10 41.48 -1.94
C PRO A 366 -10.67 42.05 -0.60
N GLU A 367 -10.68 43.37 -0.59
CA GLU A 367 -10.56 44.26 0.55
C GLU A 367 -11.96 44.67 1.00
N VAL A 368 -12.14 44.82 2.31
CA VAL A 368 -13.23 45.60 2.89
C VAL A 368 -12.66 46.80 3.65
N ASN A 369 -13.27 47.97 3.48
CA ASN A 369 -12.94 49.16 4.26
C ASN A 369 -14.17 49.97 4.68
N ALA A 370 -14.04 50.71 5.79
CA ALA A 370 -15.13 51.48 6.41
C ALA A 370 -14.76 52.97 6.62
N GLN A 371 -13.96 53.56 5.72
CA GLN A 371 -13.41 54.91 5.85
C GLN A 371 -13.66 55.80 4.61
N GLY A 372 -14.47 55.36 3.65
CA GLY A 372 -14.82 56.13 2.45
C GLY A 372 -13.69 56.34 1.45
N ASN A 373 -12.54 55.72 1.69
CA ASN A 373 -11.45 55.63 0.74
C ASN A 373 -11.78 54.57 -0.33
N GLY A 374 -11.30 54.77 -1.55
CA GLY A 374 -11.38 53.72 -2.57
C GLY A 374 -10.66 52.44 -2.13
N VAL A 375 -10.99 51.33 -2.77
CA VAL A 375 -10.28 50.06 -2.59
C VAL A 375 -8.79 50.25 -2.97
N CYS A 376 -7.88 49.49 -2.34
CA CYS A 376 -6.43 49.56 -2.55
C CYS A 376 -5.77 50.88 -2.15
N GLN A 377 -6.31 51.60 -1.18
CA GLN A 377 -5.69 52.84 -0.71
C GLN A 377 -4.92 52.62 0.60
N CYS A 378 -3.85 53.40 0.78
CA CYS A 378 -3.15 53.53 2.04
C CYS A 378 -3.75 54.72 2.79
N THR A 379 -4.47 54.45 3.87
CA THR A 379 -5.09 55.46 4.72
C THR A 379 -4.67 55.27 6.17
N ASP A 380 -4.52 56.37 6.89
CA ASP A 380 -4.07 56.42 8.28
C ASP A 380 -4.82 57.53 9.05
N PRO A 381 -5.57 57.20 10.11
CA PRO A 381 -6.02 55.85 10.48
C PRO A 381 -7.17 55.39 9.56
N ALA A 382 -7.37 54.08 9.42
CA ALA A 382 -8.55 53.51 8.77
C ALA A 382 -8.91 52.13 9.36
N TYR A 383 -10.05 51.61 8.90
CA TYR A 383 -10.50 50.24 9.15
C TYR A 383 -10.49 49.55 7.80
N THR A 384 -9.46 48.75 7.54
CA THR A 384 -9.26 48.07 6.25
C THR A 384 -8.69 46.69 6.49
N VAL A 385 -9.26 45.69 5.86
CA VAL A 385 -8.81 44.29 5.94
C VAL A 385 -8.65 43.77 4.51
N ARG A 386 -7.42 43.36 4.15
CA ARG A 386 -7.04 42.85 2.82
C ARG A 386 -5.84 41.87 2.89
N PRO A 387 -5.96 40.76 3.62
CA PRO A 387 -4.86 39.81 3.82
C PRO A 387 -4.31 39.21 2.53
N CYS A 388 -5.12 39.16 1.46
CA CYS A 388 -4.72 38.61 0.16
C CYS A 388 -3.98 39.61 -0.77
N ILE A 389 -3.52 40.75 -0.25
CA ILE A 389 -2.79 41.74 -1.06
C ILE A 389 -1.36 41.28 -1.46
N ASN A 390 -0.85 40.22 -0.83
CA ASN A 390 0.48 39.63 -1.08
C ASN A 390 1.66 40.61 -0.87
N ASN A 391 1.55 41.51 0.10
CA ASN A 391 2.63 42.40 0.55
C ASN A 391 2.37 42.85 2.00
N LEU A 392 3.16 43.81 2.49
CA LEU A 392 3.12 44.31 3.88
C LEU A 392 1.92 45.24 4.19
N ASN A 393 1.04 45.47 3.23
CA ASN A 393 -0.07 46.43 3.33
C ASN A 393 -1.41 45.72 3.56
N TRP A 394 -1.41 44.67 4.38
CA TRP A 394 -2.55 43.79 4.65
C TRP A 394 -3.75 44.48 5.32
N GLY A 395 -3.60 45.72 5.81
CA GLY A 395 -4.68 46.47 6.43
C GLY A 395 -4.28 47.13 7.74
N GLY A 396 -5.29 47.51 8.52
CA GLY A 396 -5.17 48.13 9.83
C GLY A 396 -6.54 48.50 10.41
N ILE A 397 -6.67 48.43 11.73
CA ILE A 397 -7.86 48.77 12.51
C ILE A 397 -7.52 49.97 13.39
N ASN A 398 -8.00 51.15 12.99
CA ASN A 398 -7.67 52.42 13.63
C ASN A 398 -6.15 52.71 13.67
N THR A 399 -5.42 52.22 12.65
CA THR A 399 -3.98 52.37 12.46
C THR A 399 -3.65 52.68 11.00
N PRO A 400 -2.38 52.96 10.64
CA PRO A 400 -1.97 52.92 9.24
C PRO A 400 -2.32 51.58 8.60
N THR A 401 -2.80 51.62 7.35
CA THR A 401 -3.22 50.43 6.57
C THR A 401 -2.16 49.91 5.59
N CYS A 402 -1.04 50.62 5.51
CA CYS A 402 0.14 50.22 4.75
C CYS A 402 1.34 50.23 5.71
N ASN A 403 2.10 49.12 5.72
CA ASN A 403 3.07 48.83 6.76
C ASN A 403 2.49 48.98 8.18
N GLY A 404 1.28 48.44 8.37
CA GLY A 404 0.54 48.52 9.64
C GLY A 404 1.32 47.92 10.83
N PRO A 405 1.07 48.37 12.06
CA PRO A 405 1.69 47.80 13.25
C PRO A 405 1.10 46.41 13.54
N THR A 406 1.86 45.54 14.22
CA THR A 406 1.39 44.21 14.65
C THR A 406 0.07 44.32 15.40
N GLN A 407 -0.95 43.57 14.97
CA GLN A 407 -2.31 43.64 15.51
C GLN A 407 -3.14 42.42 15.12
N SER A 408 -4.22 42.15 15.84
CA SER A 408 -5.29 41.29 15.35
C SER A 408 -6.36 42.11 14.64
N MET A 409 -6.95 41.54 13.59
CA MET A 409 -8.06 42.15 12.86
C MET A 409 -9.20 41.16 12.74
N GLU A 410 -10.41 41.66 12.94
CA GLU A 410 -11.62 40.88 12.96
C GLU A 410 -12.69 41.50 12.06
N VAL A 411 -13.38 40.66 11.29
CA VAL A 411 -14.52 41.04 10.46
C VAL A 411 -15.68 40.09 10.75
N ILE A 412 -16.85 40.62 11.06
CA ILE A 412 -18.04 39.82 11.40
C ILE A 412 -19.17 40.21 10.46
N CYS A 413 -19.88 39.23 9.91
CA CYS A 413 -21.08 39.37 9.10
C CYS A 413 -22.21 38.57 9.77
N GLY A 414 -23.12 39.25 10.48
CA GLY A 414 -24.23 38.64 11.24
C GLY A 414 -25.60 39.24 10.98
#